data_AF-A0A7Y1UA93-F1
#
_entry.id   AF-A0A7Y1UA93-F1
#
_cell.length_a   1.000
_cell.length_b   1.000
_cell.length_c   1.000
_cell.angle_alpha   90.00
_cell.angle_beta   90.00
_cell.angle_gamma   90.00
#
_symmetry.space_group_name_H-M   'P 1'
#
loop_
_entity.id
_entity.type
_entity.pdbx_description
1 polymer ?
#
loop_
_entity_poly.entity_id
_entity_poly.type
_entity_poly.pdbx_seq_one_letter_code
_entity_poly.pdbx_strand_id
1 'polypeptide(L)'
;MTSGYTGLVIAAYFLLLIIVSRLTAGKGDNSTFFTGGRNAHWMVVAFGMIGASLSGVTFISVPGWVADSQFAYMQMVLGYIVGYALIAGVLL
;
A
#
# COMPACT_ATOMS: atom_id res chain seq x y z
N MET A 1 -6.02 9.08 -27.01
CA MET A 1 -4.78 8.77 -26.28
C MET A 1 -4.30 7.41 -26.77
N THR A 2 -3.14 7.37 -27.41
CA THR A 2 -2.67 6.24 -28.21
C THR A 2 -2.38 5.04 -27.30
N SER A 3 -3.16 3.96 -27.44
CA SER A 3 -3.12 2.75 -26.60
C SER A 3 -1.74 2.13 -26.42
N GLY A 4 -0.80 2.40 -27.34
CA GLY A 4 0.60 1.97 -27.23
C GLY A 4 1.36 2.56 -26.03
N TYR A 5 1.07 3.81 -25.62
CA TYR A 5 1.74 4.42 -24.46
C TYR A 5 1.33 3.75 -23.15
N THR A 6 0.05 3.40 -23.00
CA THR A 6 -0.47 2.72 -21.80
C THR A 6 0.21 1.37 -21.60
N GLY A 7 0.30 0.56 -22.65
CA GLY A 7 0.97 -0.75 -22.59
C GLY A 7 2.46 -0.63 -22.22
N LEU A 8 3.15 0.37 -22.77
CA LEU A 8 4.55 0.64 -22.46
C LEU A 8 4.74 1.03 -20.99
N VAL A 9 3.89 1.90 -20.44
CA VAL A 9 3.96 2.29 -19.02
C VAL A 9 3.75 1.08 -18.10
N ILE A 10 2.76 0.23 -18.40
CA ILE A 10 2.51 -0.99 -17.61
C ILE A 10 3.72 -1.92 -17.67
N ALA A 11 4.25 -2.18 -18.86
CA ALA A 11 5.42 -3.05 -19.04
C ALA A 11 6.65 -2.50 -18.29
N ALA A 12 6.91 -1.20 -18.41
CA ALA A 12 8.01 -0.52 -17.72
C ALA A 12 7.87 -0.62 -16.20
N TYR A 13 6.65 -0.45 -15.66
CA TYR A 13 6.38 -0.59 -14.23
C TYR A 13 6.70 -2.01 -13.73
N PHE A 14 6.23 -3.07 -14.40
CA PHE A 14 6.54 -4.44 -13.99
C PHE A 14 8.04 -4.76 -14.11
N LEU A 15 8.70 -4.31 -15.17
CA LEU A 15 10.14 -4.48 -15.33
C LEU A 15 10.92 -3.80 -14.19
N LEU A 16 10.54 -2.58 -13.82
CA LEU A 16 11.12 -1.87 -12.68
C LEU A 16 10.99 -2.70 -11.40
N LEU A 17 9.79 -3.22 -11.10
CA LEU A 17 9.56 -4.05 -9.92
C LEU A 17 10.42 -5.32 -9.91
N ILE A 18 10.55 -6.01 -11.05
CA ILE A 18 11.39 -7.21 -11.18
C ILE A 18 12.87 -6.86 -10.98
N ILE A 19 13.34 -5.75 -11.54
CA ILE A 19 14.72 -5.28 -11.38
C ILE A 19 14.99 -5.00 -9.90
N VAL A 20 14.13 -4.22 -9.24
CA VAL A 20 14.26 -3.92 -7.80
C VAL A 20 14.28 -5.22 -7.00
N SER A 21 13.33 -6.13 -7.24
CA SER A 21 13.25 -7.42 -6.56
C SER A 21 14.54 -8.24 -6.70
N ARG A 22 15.17 -8.27 -7.88
CA ARG A 22 16.44 -8.98 -8.10
C ARG A 22 17.62 -8.29 -7.42
N LEU A 23 17.67 -6.96 -7.44
CA LEU A 23 18.74 -6.18 -6.79
C LEU A 23 18.67 -6.26 -5.27
N THR A 24 17.47 -6.36 -4.70
CA THR A 24 17.25 -6.48 -3.24
C THR A 24 17.07 -7.92 -2.77
N ALA A 25 17.25 -8.91 -3.64
CA ALA A 25 17.12 -10.32 -3.28
C ALA A 25 18.23 -10.71 -2.27
N GLY A 26 17.83 -10.90 -1.00
CA GLY A 26 18.72 -11.35 0.06
C GLY A 26 18.94 -12.87 0.05
N LYS A 27 19.61 -13.37 1.10
CA LYS A 27 19.75 -14.83 1.33
C LYS A 27 18.37 -15.40 1.70
N GLY A 28 17.93 -16.43 1.00
CA GLY A 28 16.62 -17.07 1.20
C GLY A 28 16.58 -17.95 2.45
N ASP A 29 16.57 -17.35 3.62
CA ASP A 29 16.31 -18.04 4.88
C ASP A 29 14.91 -17.67 5.41
N ASN A 30 14.20 -18.64 5.98
CA ASN A 30 12.85 -18.46 6.52
C ASN A 30 12.82 -17.38 7.61
N SER A 31 13.86 -17.31 8.45
CA SER A 31 13.94 -16.30 9.51
C SER A 31 13.96 -14.88 8.91
N THR A 32 14.69 -14.69 7.82
CA THR A 32 14.84 -13.39 7.14
C THR A 32 13.58 -13.05 6.33
N PHE A 33 12.91 -14.04 5.76
CA PHE A 33 11.63 -13.86 5.06
C PHE A 33 10.53 -13.28 5.97
N PHE A 34 10.38 -13.81 7.20
CA PHE A 34 9.34 -13.35 8.11
C PHE A 34 9.72 -12.11 8.93
N THR A 35 11.00 -11.93 9.29
CA THR A 35 11.41 -10.85 10.20
C THR A 35 12.17 -9.71 9.52
N GLY A 36 12.50 -9.84 8.23
CA GLY A 36 13.35 -8.87 7.52
C GLY A 36 14.73 -8.69 8.18
N GLY A 37 15.20 -9.69 8.93
CA GLY A 37 16.45 -9.62 9.70
C GLY A 37 16.42 -8.62 10.85
N ARG A 38 15.23 -8.18 11.30
CA ARG A 38 15.03 -7.17 12.39
C ARG A 38 15.73 -5.82 12.16
N ASN A 39 16.15 -5.54 10.92
CA ASN A 39 16.87 -4.32 10.54
C ASN A 39 16.02 -3.40 9.62
N ALA A 40 14.71 -3.64 9.54
CA ALA A 40 13.84 -2.87 8.68
C ALA A 40 13.62 -1.45 9.24
N HIS A 41 13.94 -0.43 8.43
CA HIS A 41 13.70 0.96 8.79
C HIS A 41 12.19 1.22 8.90
N TRP A 42 11.75 1.75 10.03
CA TRP A 42 10.32 1.93 10.37
C TRP A 42 9.53 2.68 9.28
N MET A 43 10.16 3.65 8.61
CA MET A 43 9.51 4.43 7.56
C MET A 43 9.20 3.58 6.32
N VAL A 44 10.11 2.68 5.93
CA VAL A 44 9.89 1.76 4.80
C VAL A 44 8.79 0.76 5.14
N VAL A 45 8.77 0.27 6.38
CA VAL A 45 7.69 -0.60 6.87
C VAL A 45 6.36 0.14 6.85
N ALA A 46 6.30 1.38 7.35
CA ALA A 46 5.07 2.18 7.37
C ALA A 46 4.49 2.39 5.95
N PHE A 47 5.33 2.72 4.98
CA PHE A 47 4.91 2.83 3.58
C PHE A 47 4.37 1.49 3.03
N GLY A 48 5.04 0.39 3.34
CA GLY A 48 4.58 -0.96 2.97
C GLY A 48 3.23 -1.31 3.58
N MET A 49 3.01 -0.98 4.86
CA MET A 49 1.75 -1.25 5.57
C MET A 49 0.58 -0.44 5.01
N ILE A 50 0.79 0.83 4.66
CA ILE A 50 -0.22 1.65 3.97
C ILE A 50 -0.56 1.03 2.62
N GLY A 51 0.45 0.63 1.84
CA GLY A 51 0.27 -0.02 0.54
C GLY A 51 -0.50 -1.33 0.62
N ALA A 52 -0.20 -2.16 1.63
CA ALA A 52 -0.89 -3.44 1.85
C ALA A 52 -2.37 -3.27 2.22
N SER A 53 -2.73 -2.15 2.84
CA SER A 53 -4.11 -1.84 3.24
C SER A 53 -4.94 -1.28 2.08
N LEU A 54 -4.30 -0.79 1.01
CA LEU A 54 -4.96 -0.28 -0.18
C LEU A 54 -5.08 -1.37 -1.25
N SER A 55 -6.26 -1.51 -1.86
CA SER A 55 -6.48 -2.47 -2.94
C SER A 55 -7.07 -1.81 -4.18
N GLY A 56 -7.09 -2.53 -5.30
CA GLY A 56 -7.76 -2.08 -6.52
C GLY A 56 -9.24 -1.75 -6.31
N VAL A 57 -9.90 -2.43 -5.36
CA VAL A 57 -11.29 -2.13 -4.98
C VAL A 57 -11.38 -0.71 -4.43
N THR A 58 -10.45 -0.28 -3.57
CA THR A 58 -10.44 1.06 -2.99
C THR A 58 -10.39 2.16 -4.06
N PHE A 59 -9.54 2.01 -5.08
CA PHE A 59 -9.38 3.00 -6.15
C PHE A 59 -10.58 3.08 -7.09
N ILE A 60 -11.38 2.03 -7.19
CA ILE A 60 -12.60 2.01 -8.00
C ILE A 60 -13.80 2.47 -7.16
N SER A 61 -13.93 1.95 -5.93
CA SER A 61 -15.13 2.12 -5.10
C SER A 61 -15.23 3.49 -4.44
N VAL A 62 -14.12 4.04 -3.93
CA VAL A 62 -14.15 5.33 -3.22
C VAL A 62 -14.57 6.47 -4.14
N PRO A 63 -14.01 6.63 -5.36
CA PRO A 63 -14.51 7.64 -6.29
C PRO A 63 -15.97 7.42 -6.69
N GLY A 64 -16.40 6.16 -6.84
CA GLY A 64 -17.80 5.82 -7.09
C GLY A 64 -18.73 6.35 -6.00
N TRP A 65 -18.39 6.16 -4.72
CA TRP A 65 -19.16 6.72 -3.61
C TRP A 65 -19.09 8.24 -3.51
N VAL A 66 -17.97 8.86 -3.90
CA VAL A 66 -17.87 10.32 -3.94
C VAL A 66 -18.80 10.89 -5.02
N ALA A 67 -18.99 10.19 -6.14
CA ALA A 67 -19.91 10.63 -7.19
C ALA A 67 -21.36 10.71 -6.69
N ASP A 68 -21.81 9.72 -5.91
CA ASP A 68 -23.20 9.65 -5.42
C ASP A 68 -23.42 10.37 -4.09
N SER A 69 -22.45 10.27 -3.16
CA SER A 69 -22.57 10.68 -1.75
C SER A 69 -21.53 11.71 -1.31
N GLN A 70 -20.79 12.31 -2.26
CA GLN A 70 -19.82 13.38 -2.01
C GLN A 70 -18.84 13.05 -0.87
N PHE A 71 -18.78 13.86 0.17
CA PHE A 71 -17.83 13.73 1.28
C PHE A 71 -18.29 12.77 2.39
N ALA A 72 -19.39 12.02 2.21
CA ALA A 72 -19.86 11.08 3.24
C ALA A 72 -18.79 10.05 3.65
N TYR A 73 -18.00 9.56 2.69
CA TYR A 73 -16.87 8.66 2.95
C TYR A 73 -15.81 9.27 3.90
N MET A 74 -15.67 10.61 3.92
CA MET A 74 -14.69 11.28 4.77
C MET A 74 -14.99 11.09 6.26
N GLN A 75 -16.25 10.90 6.64
CA GLN A 75 -16.61 10.61 8.03
C GLN A 75 -16.00 9.29 8.51
N MET A 76 -15.99 8.27 7.64
CA MET A 76 -15.39 6.98 7.93
C MET A 76 -13.86 7.09 8.03
N VAL A 77 -13.21 7.82 7.12
CA VAL A 77 -11.75 8.06 7.18
C VAL A 77 -11.34 8.79 8.46
N LEU A 78 -12.09 9.83 8.86
CA LEU A 78 -11.86 10.53 10.13
C LEU A 78 -12.08 9.59 11.33
N GLY A 79 -13.08 8.71 11.25
CA GLY A 79 -13.32 7.65 12.23
C GLY A 79 -12.13 6.69 12.38
N TYR A 80 -11.42 6.35 11.30
CA TYR A 80 -10.22 5.52 11.37
C TYR A 80 -9.09 6.18 12.15
N ILE A 81 -8.90 7.49 12.01
CA ILE A 81 -7.87 8.22 12.78
C ILE A 81 -8.16 8.12 14.28
N VAL A 82 -9.41 8.37 14.68
CA VAL A 82 -9.83 8.25 16.09
C VAL A 82 -9.72 6.80 16.57
N GLY A 83 -10.15 5.84 15.76
CA GLY A 83 -10.04 4.41 16.07
C GLY A 83 -8.59 3.97 16.30
N TYR A 84 -7.67 4.40 15.44
CA TYR A 84 -6.25 4.11 15.62
C TYR A 84 -5.66 4.80 16.86
N ALA A 85 -6.06 6.03 17.16
CA ALA A 85 -5.64 6.70 18.40
C ALA A 85 -6.13 5.95 19.65
N LEU A 86 -7.35 5.43 19.64
CA LEU A 86 -7.88 4.62 20.75
C LEU A 86 -7.16 3.28 20.88
N ILE A 87 -6.94 2.58 19.76
CA ILE A 87 -6.18 1.31 19.76
C ILE A 87 -4.78 1.55 20.33
N ALA A 88 -4.10 2.61 19.87
CA ALA A 88 -2.76 2.95 20.34
C ALA A 88 -2.71 3.40 21.81
N GLY A 89 -3.77 4.03 22.33
CA GLY A 89 -3.80 4.54 23.71
C GLY A 89 -4.34 3.55 24.75
N VAL A 90 -5.09 2.54 24.35
CA VAL A 90 -5.78 1.61 25.27
C VAL A 90 -5.29 0.17 25.14
N LEU A 91 -4.98 -0.30 23.92
CA LEU A 91 -4.69 -1.71 23.66
C LEU A 91 -3.20 -2.03 23.47
N LEU A 92 -2.39 -1.02 23.11
CA LEU A 92 -0.93 -1.08 23.03
C LEU A 92 -0.30 -0.40 24.25
#